data_AF-A0A0M9ZKD9-F1
#
_entry.id   AF-A0A0M9ZKD9-F1
#
_cell.length_a   1.000
_cell.length_b   1.000
_cell.length_c   1.000
_cell.angle_alpha   90.00
_cell.angle_beta   90.00
_cell.angle_gamma   90.00
#
_symmetry.space_group_name_H-M   'P 1'
#
loop_
_entity.id
_entity.type
_entity.pdbx_description
1 polymer ?
#
loop_
_entity_poly.entity_id
_entity_poly.type
_entity_poly.pdbx_seq_one_letter_code
_entity_poly.pdbx_strand_id
1 'polypeptide(L)'
;MPTLPWTTVDKPAQDATAFVMASRMEVRSLKDVPRVFLRSLATWKQVRSAPGAYGASLIAQPLKRTFWTLSAWENKEALYTYARTEPHKSVMTGLRSSLSHSVFTFWETPASALPVNWPDARERLAAQERADADGASSGA
;
A
#
# COMPACT_ATOMS: atom_id res chain seq x y z
N MET A 1 3.25 17.87 -3.72
CA MET A 1 3.54 16.54 -3.14
C MET A 1 3.59 15.55 -4.28
N PRO A 2 4.62 14.69 -4.41
CA PRO A 2 4.62 13.66 -5.44
C PRO A 2 3.51 12.63 -5.13
N THR A 3 2.40 12.78 -5.85
CA THR A 3 1.30 11.81 -5.88
C THR A 3 1.37 11.11 -7.22
N LEU A 4 1.45 9.78 -7.20
CA LEU A 4 1.19 8.97 -8.37
C LEU A 4 -0.31 8.69 -8.36
N PRO A 5 -1.10 9.30 -9.28
CA PRO A 5 -2.52 9.08 -9.34
C PRO A 5 -2.82 7.60 -9.60
N TRP A 6 -4.06 7.20 -9.35
CA TRP A 6 -4.49 5.85 -9.65
C TRP A 6 -4.11 5.45 -11.08
N THR A 7 -3.35 4.37 -11.19
CA THR A 7 -2.99 3.76 -12.46
C THR A 7 -3.71 2.44 -12.57
N THR A 8 -4.61 2.33 -13.55
CA THR A 8 -5.25 1.05 -13.89
C THR A 8 -4.23 0.14 -14.57
N VAL A 9 -4.18 -1.11 -14.13
CA VAL A 9 -3.30 -2.15 -14.68
C VAL A 9 -4.14 -3.05 -15.58
N ASP A 10 -5.04 -3.82 -14.99
CA ASP A 10 -6.04 -4.61 -15.70
C ASP A 10 -7.47 -4.14 -15.38
N LYS A 11 -8.38 -4.35 -16.35
CA LYS A 11 -9.80 -4.07 -16.17
C LYS A 11 -10.51 -5.32 -15.63
N PRO A 12 -11.07 -5.27 -14.42
CA PRO A 12 -11.83 -6.40 -13.86
C PRO A 12 -13.11 -6.67 -14.66
N ALA A 13 -13.64 -7.88 -14.55
CA ALA A 13 -15.02 -8.18 -14.96
C ALA A 13 -16.01 -7.34 -14.12
N GLN A 14 -17.20 -7.04 -14.66
CA GLN A 14 -18.15 -6.11 -14.04
C GLN A 14 -18.70 -6.61 -12.69
N ASP A 15 -18.79 -7.92 -12.54
CA ASP A 15 -19.28 -8.64 -11.37
C ASP A 15 -18.16 -9.12 -10.45
N ALA A 16 -16.89 -8.83 -10.78
CA ALA A 16 -15.76 -9.24 -9.97
C ALA A 16 -15.73 -8.51 -8.63
N THR A 17 -15.15 -9.18 -7.64
CA THR A 17 -14.69 -8.55 -6.39
C THR A 17 -13.22 -8.17 -6.55
N ALA A 18 -12.82 -7.08 -5.91
CA ALA A 18 -11.45 -6.63 -5.80
C ALA A 18 -10.97 -6.73 -4.35
N PHE A 19 -9.81 -7.33 -4.14
CA PHE A 19 -9.10 -7.33 -2.88
C PHE A 19 -8.20 -6.10 -2.78
N VAL A 20 -8.47 -5.22 -1.84
CA VAL A 20 -7.80 -3.92 -1.69
C VAL A 20 -6.82 -3.97 -0.53
N MET A 21 -5.66 -3.36 -0.72
CA MET A 21 -4.68 -3.06 0.32
C MET A 21 -4.39 -1.56 0.35
N ALA A 22 -4.48 -0.98 1.54
CA ALA A 22 -3.93 0.34 1.84
C ALA A 22 -2.86 0.23 2.92
N SER A 23 -1.84 1.09 2.84
CA SER A 23 -0.84 1.21 3.90
C SER A 23 -0.42 2.65 4.15
N ARG A 24 -0.03 2.92 5.41
CA ARG A 24 0.73 4.09 5.83
C ARG A 24 2.06 3.61 6.38
N MET A 25 3.16 4.18 5.91
CA MET A 25 4.51 3.90 6.38
C MET A 25 5.20 5.21 6.76
N GLU A 26 5.77 5.25 7.95
CA GLU A 26 6.52 6.39 8.47
C GLU A 26 7.99 6.04 8.63
N VAL A 27 8.86 6.91 8.14
CA VAL A 27 10.31 6.71 8.15
C VAL A 27 10.92 7.39 9.39
N ARG A 28 11.86 6.71 10.04
CA ARG A 28 12.54 7.18 11.26
C ARG A 28 13.28 8.49 11.06
N SER A 29 13.99 8.65 9.95
CA SER A 29 14.89 9.79 9.71
C SER A 29 14.70 10.41 8.34
N LEU A 30 14.82 11.74 8.25
CA LEU A 30 14.85 12.46 6.97
C LEU A 30 16.04 12.02 6.09
N LYS A 31 17.13 11.55 6.70
CA LYS A 31 18.29 11.03 5.95
C LYS A 31 17.99 9.73 5.22
N ASP A 32 17.02 8.94 5.69
CA ASP A 32 16.60 7.69 5.06
C ASP A 32 15.58 7.92 3.94
N VAL A 33 14.88 9.06 3.95
CA VAL A 33 13.80 9.38 3.00
C VAL A 33 14.21 9.27 1.53
N PRO A 34 15.37 9.78 1.07
CA PRO A 34 15.76 9.64 -0.34
C PRO A 34 15.88 8.17 -0.77
N ARG A 35 16.44 7.31 0.09
CA ARG A 35 16.57 5.87 -0.17
C ARG A 35 15.21 5.20 -0.23
N VAL A 36 14.31 5.52 0.72
CA VAL A 36 12.94 4.97 0.72
C VAL A 36 12.19 5.41 -0.54
N PHE A 37 12.24 6.70 -0.88
CA PHE A 37 11.55 7.26 -2.03
C PHE A 37 12.00 6.62 -3.35
N LEU A 38 13.31 6.50 -3.58
CA LEU A 38 13.85 5.86 -4.79
C LEU A 38 13.41 4.39 -4.90
N ARG A 39 13.42 3.65 -3.77
CA ARG A 39 12.96 2.26 -3.74
C ARG A 39 11.46 2.14 -4.02
N SER A 40 10.63 3.02 -3.45
CA SER A 40 9.19 3.07 -3.72
C SER A 40 8.89 3.32 -5.21
N LEU A 41 9.65 4.21 -5.86
CA LEU A 41 9.53 4.45 -7.30
C LEU A 41 9.95 3.24 -8.14
N ALA A 42 10.99 2.52 -7.73
CA ALA A 42 11.44 1.30 -8.42
C ALA A 42 10.36 0.19 -8.35
N THR A 43 9.75 -0.02 -7.18
CA THR A 43 8.65 -0.99 -7.02
C THR A 43 7.37 -0.57 -7.74
N TRP A 44 7.16 0.74 -7.96
CA TRP A 44 6.00 1.25 -8.69
C TRP A 44 5.92 0.72 -10.12
N LYS A 45 7.07 0.57 -10.80
CA LYS A 45 7.11 -0.01 -12.15
C LYS A 45 6.65 -1.47 -12.17
N GLN A 46 6.95 -2.24 -11.12
CA GLN A 46 6.56 -3.65 -11.02
C GLN A 46 5.05 -3.81 -10.80
N VAL A 47 4.44 -2.97 -9.97
CA VAL A 47 2.98 -3.05 -9.71
C VAL A 47 2.18 -2.85 -10.99
N ARG A 48 2.70 -2.03 -11.92
CA ARG A 48 2.04 -1.71 -13.20
C ARG A 48 1.97 -2.88 -14.19
N SER A 49 2.64 -3.99 -13.90
CA SER A 49 2.65 -5.20 -14.71
C SER A 49 2.49 -6.46 -13.87
N ALA A 50 2.03 -6.32 -12.61
CA ALA A 50 1.88 -7.45 -11.71
C ALA A 50 0.62 -8.24 -12.09
N PRO A 51 0.71 -9.56 -12.33
CA PRO A 51 -0.46 -10.39 -12.60
C PRO A 51 -1.51 -10.27 -11.50
N GLY A 52 -2.76 -10.07 -11.91
CA GLY A 52 -3.90 -9.92 -11.00
C GLY A 52 -4.00 -8.55 -10.33
N ALA A 53 -3.22 -7.54 -10.74
CA ALA A 53 -3.41 -6.17 -10.27
C ALA A 53 -4.48 -5.44 -11.10
N TYR A 54 -5.48 -4.86 -10.44
CA TYR A 54 -6.45 -3.98 -11.10
C TYR A 54 -5.99 -2.52 -11.13
N GLY A 55 -5.23 -2.09 -10.12
CA GLY A 55 -4.60 -0.78 -10.13
C GLY A 55 -3.98 -0.39 -8.80
N ALA A 56 -3.28 0.75 -8.81
CA ALA A 56 -2.62 1.27 -7.63
C ALA A 56 -2.49 2.80 -7.64
N SER A 57 -2.42 3.42 -6.47
CA SER A 57 -1.96 4.80 -6.24
C SER A 57 -0.89 4.88 -5.12
N LEU A 58 -0.02 5.89 -5.19
CA LEU A 58 1.00 6.18 -4.18
C LEU A 58 0.98 7.67 -3.84
N ILE A 59 0.95 8.02 -2.56
CA ILE A 59 1.24 9.38 -2.10
C ILE A 59 2.54 9.34 -1.30
N ALA A 60 3.57 10.04 -1.80
CA ALA A 60 4.79 10.25 -1.04
C ALA A 60 4.79 11.67 -0.45
N GLN A 61 5.05 11.76 0.86
CA GLN A 61 5.22 13.02 1.59
C GLN A 61 6.63 13.04 2.21
N PRO A 62 7.70 13.24 1.41
CA PRO A 62 9.09 13.14 1.89
C PRO A 62 9.37 14.03 3.11
N LEU A 63 8.88 15.27 3.09
CA LEU A 63 9.06 16.23 4.20
C LEU A 63 8.33 15.80 5.48
N LYS A 64 7.29 14.98 5.37
CA LYS A 64 6.57 14.39 6.51
C LYS A 64 7.11 13.01 6.90
N ARG A 65 8.07 12.47 6.13
CA ARG A 65 8.57 11.10 6.25
C ARG A 65 7.46 10.04 6.09
N THR A 66 6.37 10.38 5.40
CA THR A 66 5.20 9.50 5.30
C THR A 66 4.98 9.06 3.86
N PHE A 67 4.71 7.77 3.69
CA PHE A 67 4.40 7.13 2.42
C PHE A 67 3.07 6.40 2.55
N TRP A 68 2.22 6.56 1.55
CA TRP A 68 0.91 5.92 1.50
C TRP A 68 0.80 5.11 0.22
N THR A 69 0.41 3.84 0.33
CA THR A 69 0.13 2.98 -0.83
C THR A 69 -1.33 2.58 -0.83
N LEU A 70 -1.90 2.45 -2.02
CA LEU A 70 -3.24 1.93 -2.24
C LEU A 70 -3.19 1.05 -3.47
N SER A 71 -3.73 -0.16 -3.40
CA SER A 71 -3.72 -1.11 -4.52
C SER A 71 -4.94 -2.02 -4.47
N ALA A 72 -5.44 -2.41 -5.64
CA ALA A 72 -6.52 -3.37 -5.79
C ALA A 72 -6.09 -4.54 -6.67
N TRP A 73 -6.54 -5.72 -6.29
CA TRP A 73 -6.10 -7.00 -6.85
C TRP A 73 -7.31 -7.89 -7.12
N GLU A 74 -7.13 -8.88 -7.99
CA GLU A 74 -8.11 -9.91 -8.28
C GLU A 74 -8.49 -10.70 -7.02
N ASN A 75 -7.49 -11.01 -6.20
CA ASN A 75 -7.67 -11.74 -4.96
C ASN A 75 -6.48 -11.52 -4.02
N LYS A 76 -6.58 -12.10 -2.83
CA LYS A 76 -5.54 -12.07 -1.82
C LYS A 76 -4.26 -12.72 -2.34
N GLU A 77 -4.37 -13.86 -3.01
CA GLU A 77 -3.25 -14.66 -3.50
C GLU A 77 -2.37 -13.87 -4.49
N ALA A 78 -2.98 -13.09 -5.38
CA ALA A 78 -2.30 -12.20 -6.32
C ALA A 78 -1.47 -11.13 -5.61
N LEU A 79 -2.06 -10.45 -4.61
CA LEU A 79 -1.34 -9.47 -3.79
C LEU A 79 -0.16 -10.12 -3.06
N TYR A 80 -0.37 -11.25 -2.40
CA TYR A 80 0.68 -11.90 -1.61
C TYR A 80 1.78 -12.51 -2.50
N THR A 81 1.44 -12.93 -3.72
CA THR A 81 2.41 -13.33 -4.74
C THR A 81 3.29 -12.15 -5.10
N TYR A 82 2.69 -11.02 -5.50
CA TYR A 82 3.43 -9.77 -5.77
C TYR A 82 4.32 -9.37 -4.58
N ALA A 83 3.80 -9.43 -3.35
CA ALA A 83 4.54 -9.03 -2.16
C ALA A 83 5.82 -9.85 -1.93
N ARG A 84 5.85 -11.10 -2.41
CA ARG A 84 6.97 -12.04 -2.30
C ARG A 84 7.90 -12.02 -3.52
N THR A 85 7.51 -11.40 -4.62
CA THR A 85 8.31 -11.29 -5.85
C THR A 85 9.33 -10.15 -5.75
N GLU A 86 10.49 -10.32 -6.37
CA GLU A 86 11.50 -9.26 -6.50
C GLU A 86 11.10 -8.22 -7.56
N PRO A 87 11.48 -6.94 -7.40
CA PRO A 87 12.25 -6.37 -6.29
C PRO A 87 11.44 -6.07 -5.01
N HIS A 88 10.11 -6.21 -5.02
CA HIS A 88 9.26 -5.80 -3.89
C HIS A 88 9.67 -6.43 -2.56
N LYS A 89 9.94 -7.74 -2.55
CA LYS A 89 10.38 -8.47 -1.34
C LYS A 89 11.66 -7.89 -0.72
N SER A 90 12.71 -7.70 -1.52
CA SER A 90 13.97 -7.14 -1.02
C SER A 90 13.83 -5.68 -0.59
N VAL A 91 13.00 -4.91 -1.31
CA VAL A 91 12.70 -3.51 -0.93
C VAL A 91 12.02 -3.46 0.42
N MET A 92 10.92 -4.21 0.63
CA MET A 92 10.22 -4.23 1.92
C MET A 92 11.12 -4.71 3.05
N THR A 93 11.89 -5.77 2.82
CA THR A 93 12.84 -6.29 3.82
C THR A 93 13.88 -5.23 4.20
N GLY A 94 14.45 -4.55 3.22
CA GLY A 94 15.45 -3.50 3.43
C GLY A 94 14.89 -2.17 3.96
N LEU A 95 13.57 -2.01 4.02
CA LEU A 95 12.90 -0.83 4.60
C LEU A 95 12.53 -1.02 6.07
N ARG A 96 12.34 -2.26 6.54
CA ARG A 96 11.85 -2.54 7.91
C ARG A 96 12.62 -1.80 9.01
N SER A 97 13.95 -1.75 8.93
CA SER A 97 14.78 -1.07 9.93
C SER A 97 14.69 0.46 9.88
N SER A 98 14.29 1.02 8.73
CA SER A 98 14.12 2.46 8.53
C SER A 98 12.71 2.96 8.88
N LEU A 99 11.74 2.06 9.07
CA LEU A 99 10.37 2.44 9.44
C LEU A 99 10.25 2.67 10.95
N SER A 100 9.64 3.79 11.35
CA SER A 100 9.27 4.06 12.74
C SER A 100 7.92 3.44 13.07
N HIS A 101 7.01 3.46 12.10
CA HIS A 101 5.65 2.99 12.27
C HIS A 101 5.07 2.59 10.91
N SER A 102 4.17 1.60 10.92
CA SER A 102 3.45 1.18 9.72
C SER A 102 2.10 0.60 10.06
N VAL A 103 1.07 0.96 9.29
CA VAL A 103 -0.29 0.43 9.39
C VAL A 103 -0.70 -0.10 8.03
N PHE A 104 -1.35 -1.26 8.02
CA PHE A 104 -1.88 -1.90 6.82
C PHE A 104 -3.32 -2.30 7.07
N THR A 105 -4.19 -2.03 6.11
CA THR A 105 -5.57 -2.53 6.15
C THR A 105 -5.94 -3.16 4.81
N PHE A 106 -6.81 -4.15 4.88
CA PHE A 106 -7.21 -5.00 3.76
C PHE A 106 -8.72 -5.16 3.77
N TRP A 107 -9.35 -5.08 2.61
CA TRP A 107 -10.79 -5.26 2.49
C TRP A 107 -11.18 -5.68 1.07
N GLU A 108 -12.39 -6.19 0.93
CA GLU A 108 -12.99 -6.51 -0.36
C GLU A 108 -13.98 -5.43 -0.77
N THR A 109 -14.08 -5.18 -2.08
CA THR A 109 -15.06 -4.26 -2.67
C THR A 109 -15.50 -4.79 -4.03
N PRO A 110 -16.73 -4.50 -4.50
CA PRO A 110 -17.07 -4.70 -5.91
C PRO A 110 -16.05 -4.00 -6.80
N ALA A 111 -15.57 -4.67 -7.83
CA ALA A 111 -14.56 -4.13 -8.73
C ALA A 111 -15.10 -2.92 -9.54
N SER A 112 -16.42 -2.82 -9.69
CA SER A 112 -17.14 -1.65 -10.21
C SER A 112 -16.98 -0.38 -9.36
N ALA A 113 -16.55 -0.50 -8.09
CA ALA A 113 -16.26 0.63 -7.21
C ALA A 113 -14.81 1.13 -7.32
N LEU A 114 -13.98 0.54 -8.19
CA LEU A 114 -12.64 1.05 -8.47
C LEU A 114 -12.72 2.29 -9.39
N PRO A 115 -11.83 3.29 -9.23
CA PRO A 115 -10.72 3.33 -8.29
C PRO A 115 -11.14 3.66 -6.86
N VAL A 116 -10.48 3.02 -5.89
CA VAL A 116 -10.64 3.39 -4.48
C VAL A 116 -10.15 4.81 -4.25
N ASN A 117 -10.95 5.61 -3.53
CA ASN A 117 -10.60 6.98 -3.19
C ASN A 117 -9.72 7.06 -1.93
N TRP A 118 -8.83 8.07 -1.88
CA TRP A 118 -7.92 8.25 -0.75
C TRP A 118 -8.59 8.61 0.59
N PRO A 119 -9.69 9.38 0.64
CA PRO A 119 -10.42 9.62 1.89
C PRO A 119 -10.88 8.33 2.58
N ASP A 120 -11.57 7.43 1.88
CA ASP A 120 -12.02 6.12 2.41
C ASP A 120 -10.82 5.27 2.86
N ALA A 121 -9.77 5.19 2.03
CA ALA A 121 -8.56 4.46 2.39
C ALA A 121 -7.90 5.01 3.69
N ARG A 122 -7.92 6.33 3.90
CA ARG A 122 -7.37 6.96 5.10
C ARG A 122 -8.23 6.73 6.33
N GLU A 123 -9.55 6.75 6.19
CA GLU A 123 -10.48 6.43 7.28
C GLU A 123 -10.29 4.99 7.75
N ARG A 124 -10.18 4.03 6.81
CA ARG A 124 -9.89 2.63 7.11
C ARG A 124 -8.54 2.45 7.81
N LEU A 125 -7.50 3.14 7.34
CA LEU A 125 -6.18 3.10 7.99
C LEU A 125 -6.23 3.67 9.41
N ALA A 126 -6.95 4.78 9.64
CA ALA A 126 -7.11 5.35 10.96
C ALA A 126 -7.92 4.43 11.89
N ALA A 127 -8.94 3.73 11.36
CA ALA A 127 -9.68 2.74 12.13
C ALA A 127 -8.81 1.53 12.50
N GLN A 128 -8.01 1.03 11.57
CA GLN A 128 -7.07 -0.05 11.82
C GLN A 128 -6.02 0.33 12.86
N GLU A 129 -5.45 1.53 12.78
CA GLU A 129 -4.48 2.02 13.75
C GLU A 129 -5.02 2.05 15.18
N ARG A 130 -6.29 2.45 15.35
CA ARG A 130 -6.97 2.38 16.66
C ARG A 130 -7.14 0.94 17.14
N ALA A 131 -7.60 0.05 16.26
CA ALA A 131 -7.76 -1.36 16.58
C ALA A 131 -6.43 -2.04 16.97
N ASP A 132 -5.33 -1.72 16.29
CA ASP A 132 -3.99 -2.23 16.60
C ASP A 132 -3.52 -1.74 17.98
N ALA A 133 -3.79 -0.48 18.33
CA ALA A 133 -3.46 0.08 19.64
C ALA A 133 -4.27 -0.57 20.77
N ASP A 134 -5.57 -0.78 20.55
CA ASP A 134 -6.44 -1.45 21.52
C ASP A 134 -6.02 -2.91 21.74
N GLY A 135 -5.67 -3.62 20.66
CA GLY A 135 -5.14 -4.99 20.71
C GLY A 135 -3.80 -5.11 21.44
N ALA A 136 -2.91 -4.12 21.27
CA ALA A 136 -1.64 -4.06 22.00
C ALA A 136 -1.83 -3.77 23.50
N SER A 137 -2.84 -2.97 23.86
CA SER A 137 -3.14 -2.64 25.26
C SER A 137 -3.85 -3.77 26.02
N SER A 138 -4.55 -4.66 25.31
CA SER A 138 -5.28 -5.80 25.89
C SER A 138 -4.40 -7.04 26.13
N GLY A 139 -3.15 -7.01 25.67
CA GLY A 139 -2.18 -8.10 25.80
C GLY A 139 -1.03 -7.83 26.78
N ALA A 140 -1.12 -6.79 27.61
CA ALA A 140 -0.11 -6.39 28.59
C ALA A 140 -0.54 -6.67 30.05
#